data_AF-A0A256WFS9-F1
#
_entry.id   AF-A0A256WFS9-F1
#
_cell.length_a   1.000
_cell.length_b   1.000
_cell.length_c   1.000
_cell.angle_alpha   90.00
_cell.angle_beta   90.00
_cell.angle_gamma   90.00
#
_symmetry.space_group_name_H-M   'P 1'
#
loop_
_entity.id
_entity.type
_entity.pdbx_description
1 polymer ?
#
loop_
_entity_poly.entity_id
_entity_poly.type
_entity_poly.pdbx_seq_one_letter_code
_entity_poly.pdbx_strand_id
1 'polypeptide(L)'
;MKTVPLTYHFIIIFFFLVGACASVTAQPENKFIRRGNDAFEKGDFKKAEIDYRKALEKNIKSTKGTYNLGGAIYQQESFEDAANLYGSLAESNISPEEKAKSFHNLGNTLMNMQQFDAAIESYKNALRNNPGDMETKYNLEYAKKMLQQQQQQQEQNQEDQDKQDKNEDKKDQEQKQDQQKKDEQDEQKKEQDQKQEQEQDQKQDQQQQNQDQQQQQQQQQQKQISKEDAERMLQALKENEKKTLEKLKLEKMKNARRVKTEKDW
;
A
#
# COMPACT_ATOMS: atom_id res chain seq x y z
N MET A 1 -83.20 4.39 29.06
CA MET A 1 -82.48 3.31 28.36
C MET A 1 -82.93 3.34 26.90
N LYS A 2 -82.04 3.73 25.96
CA LYS A 2 -82.37 3.78 24.53
C LYS A 2 -81.82 2.50 23.88
N THR A 3 -82.71 1.65 23.36
CA THR A 3 -82.36 0.44 22.61
C THR A 3 -81.96 0.85 21.19
N VAL A 4 -80.75 0.49 20.78
CA VAL A 4 -80.28 0.70 19.41
C VAL A 4 -80.88 -0.42 18.54
N PRO A 5 -81.52 -0.14 17.40
CA PRO A 5 -82.23 -1.16 16.63
C PRO A 5 -81.25 -2.15 15.98
N LEU A 6 -81.58 -3.45 16.07
CA LEU A 6 -80.81 -4.62 15.64
C LEU A 6 -80.43 -4.63 14.13
N THR A 7 -80.98 -3.72 13.35
CA THR A 7 -80.78 -3.61 11.89
C THR A 7 -79.42 -3.02 11.51
N TYR A 8 -78.78 -2.24 12.38
CA TYR A 8 -77.46 -1.65 12.09
C TYR A 8 -76.29 -2.64 12.25
N HIS A 9 -76.46 -3.71 13.03
CA HIS A 9 -75.40 -4.72 13.19
C HIS A 9 -75.20 -5.54 11.90
N PHE A 10 -76.27 -5.85 11.16
CA PHE A 10 -76.15 -6.59 9.90
C PHE A 10 -75.50 -5.75 8.77
N ILE A 11 -75.73 -4.44 8.74
CA ILE A 11 -75.14 -3.54 7.72
C ILE A 11 -73.64 -3.30 8.00
N ILE A 12 -73.23 -3.21 9.26
CA ILE A 12 -71.81 -3.05 9.63
C ILE A 12 -71.02 -4.35 9.40
N ILE A 13 -71.63 -5.52 9.65
CA ILE A 13 -71.00 -6.82 9.38
C ILE A 13 -70.83 -7.06 7.87
N PHE A 14 -71.75 -6.57 7.03
CA PHE A 14 -71.63 -6.68 5.57
C PHE A 14 -70.52 -5.77 5.00
N PHE A 15 -70.29 -4.58 5.57
CA PHE A 15 -69.18 -3.71 5.18
C PHE A 15 -67.81 -4.17 5.71
N PHE A 16 -67.77 -5.01 6.75
CA PHE A 16 -66.52 -5.62 7.24
C PHE A 16 -66.10 -6.87 6.44
N LEU A 17 -67.00 -7.44 5.63
CA LEU A 17 -66.71 -8.69 4.89
C LEU A 17 -66.11 -8.49 3.48
N VAL A 18 -66.05 -7.25 2.98
CA VAL A 18 -65.49 -6.93 1.64
C VAL A 18 -64.04 -6.42 1.71
N GLY A 19 -63.48 -6.24 2.92
CA GLY A 19 -62.18 -5.62 3.15
C GLY A 19 -60.97 -6.55 3.26
N ALA A 20 -61.06 -7.83 2.90
CA ALA A 20 -59.99 -8.80 3.15
C ALA A 20 -59.60 -9.65 1.93
N CYS A 21 -59.54 -9.04 0.74
CA CYS A 21 -58.62 -9.54 -0.28
C CYS A 21 -57.37 -8.65 -0.23
N ALA A 22 -56.53 -8.89 0.78
CA ALA A 22 -55.13 -8.49 0.69
C ALA A 22 -54.54 -9.28 -0.48
N SER A 23 -54.49 -8.65 -1.65
CA SER A 23 -53.77 -9.19 -2.80
C SER A 23 -52.34 -9.48 -2.34
N VAL A 24 -52.02 -10.76 -2.15
CA VAL A 24 -50.63 -11.20 -2.06
C VAL A 24 -50.04 -10.93 -3.43
N THR A 25 -49.51 -9.72 -3.62
CA THR A 25 -48.72 -9.41 -4.80
C THR A 25 -47.49 -10.29 -4.68
N ALA A 26 -47.47 -11.38 -5.44
CA ALA A 26 -46.25 -12.11 -5.69
C ALA A 26 -45.29 -11.12 -6.38
N GLN A 27 -44.44 -10.49 -5.58
CA GLN A 27 -43.40 -9.54 -5.99
C GLN A 27 -42.62 -10.17 -7.16
N PRO A 28 -42.80 -9.69 -8.41
CA PRO A 28 -42.37 -10.38 -9.62
C PRO A 28 -40.84 -10.52 -9.70
N GLU A 29 -40.09 -9.72 -8.97
CA GLU A 29 -38.64 -9.81 -8.82
C GLU A 29 -38.17 -11.07 -8.08
N ASN A 30 -39.02 -11.66 -7.23
CA ASN A 30 -38.62 -12.79 -6.36
C ASN A 30 -38.14 -14.00 -7.15
N LYS A 31 -38.70 -14.25 -8.34
CA LYS A 31 -38.25 -15.33 -9.22
C LYS A 31 -36.81 -15.10 -9.68
N PHE A 32 -36.49 -13.86 -10.03
CA PHE A 32 -35.16 -13.48 -10.49
C PHE A 32 -34.16 -13.48 -9.34
N ILE A 33 -34.55 -12.99 -8.16
CA ILE A 33 -33.71 -13.07 -6.96
C ILE A 33 -33.38 -14.52 -6.62
N ARG A 34 -34.36 -15.44 -6.61
CA ARG A 34 -34.09 -16.85 -6.32
C ARG A 34 -33.12 -17.47 -7.33
N ARG A 35 -33.35 -17.25 -8.63
CA ARG A 35 -32.42 -17.75 -9.65
C ARG A 35 -31.02 -17.15 -9.54
N GLY A 36 -30.94 -15.86 -9.21
CA GLY A 36 -29.68 -15.18 -8.97
C GLY A 36 -28.93 -15.79 -7.79
N ASN A 37 -29.63 -16.07 -6.68
CA ASN A 37 -29.08 -16.77 -5.53
C ASN A 37 -28.57 -18.17 -5.92
N ASP A 38 -29.38 -18.95 -6.64
CA ASP A 38 -28.98 -20.29 -7.10
C ASP A 38 -27.73 -20.26 -7.99
N ALA A 39 -27.57 -19.22 -8.81
CA ALA A 39 -26.37 -19.03 -9.64
C ALA A 39 -25.17 -18.60 -8.79
N PHE A 40 -25.38 -17.71 -7.83
CA PHE A 40 -24.36 -17.22 -6.91
C PHE A 40 -23.79 -18.36 -6.06
N GLU A 41 -24.65 -19.22 -5.50
CA GLU A 41 -24.24 -20.41 -4.72
C GLU A 41 -23.42 -21.41 -5.56
N LYS A 42 -23.64 -21.44 -6.88
CA LYS A 42 -22.87 -22.27 -7.83
C LYS A 42 -21.58 -21.59 -8.30
N GLY A 43 -21.28 -20.38 -7.83
CA GLY A 43 -20.13 -19.58 -8.27
C GLY A 43 -20.29 -18.94 -9.65
N ASP A 44 -21.47 -19.03 -10.28
CA ASP A 44 -21.76 -18.37 -11.56
C ASP A 44 -22.21 -16.93 -11.31
N PHE A 45 -21.25 -16.09 -10.91
CA PHE A 45 -21.51 -14.71 -10.50
C PHE A 45 -22.00 -13.82 -11.63
N LYS A 46 -21.56 -14.08 -12.88
CA LYS A 46 -22.07 -13.38 -14.08
C LYS A 46 -23.56 -13.63 -14.29
N LYS A 47 -23.98 -14.89 -14.18
CA LYS A 47 -25.41 -15.24 -14.29
C LYS A 47 -26.20 -14.69 -13.11
N ALA A 48 -25.64 -14.73 -11.90
CA ALA A 48 -26.25 -14.14 -10.72
C ALA A 48 -26.51 -12.64 -10.93
N GLU A 49 -25.51 -11.90 -11.42
CA GLU A 49 -25.61 -10.48 -11.76
C GLU A 49 -26.74 -10.22 -12.76
N ILE A 50 -26.80 -10.98 -13.86
CA ILE A 50 -27.86 -10.85 -14.88
C ILE A 50 -29.25 -11.02 -14.25
N ASP A 51 -29.43 -12.06 -13.43
CA ASP A 51 -30.72 -12.31 -12.80
C ASP A 51 -31.04 -11.25 -11.72
N TYR A 52 -30.08 -10.74 -10.96
CA TYR A 52 -30.32 -9.62 -10.04
C TYR A 52 -30.64 -8.30 -10.77
N ARG A 53 -30.02 -8.01 -11.90
CA ARG A 53 -30.41 -6.85 -12.74
C ARG A 53 -31.84 -6.98 -13.26
N LYS A 54 -32.25 -8.18 -13.70
CA LYS A 54 -33.66 -8.45 -14.06
C LYS A 54 -34.62 -8.30 -12.88
N ALA A 55 -34.18 -8.62 -11.65
CA ALA A 55 -34.96 -8.34 -10.45
C ALA A 55 -35.19 -6.83 -10.28
N LEU A 56 -34.14 -6.01 -10.47
CA LEU A 56 -34.21 -4.55 -10.40
C LEU A 56 -35.02 -3.92 -11.54
N GLU A 57 -35.06 -4.53 -12.72
CA GLU A 57 -35.99 -4.13 -13.79
C GLU A 57 -37.46 -4.30 -13.38
N LYS A 58 -37.77 -5.29 -12.53
CA LYS A 58 -39.13 -5.49 -12.01
C LYS A 58 -39.43 -4.61 -10.80
N ASN A 59 -38.44 -4.38 -9.96
CA ASN A 59 -38.56 -3.52 -8.78
C ASN A 59 -37.25 -2.76 -8.55
N ILE A 60 -37.19 -1.53 -9.08
CA ILE A 60 -36.00 -0.66 -9.01
C ILE A 60 -35.63 -0.26 -7.58
N LYS A 61 -36.57 -0.38 -6.62
CA LYS A 61 -36.37 -0.08 -5.20
C LYS A 61 -36.11 -1.33 -4.36
N SER A 62 -35.83 -2.48 -4.97
CA SER A 62 -35.61 -3.72 -4.25
C SER A 62 -34.28 -3.69 -3.49
N THR A 63 -34.33 -3.44 -2.18
CA THR A 63 -33.16 -3.51 -1.28
C THR A 63 -32.41 -4.83 -1.43
N LYS A 64 -33.15 -5.95 -1.44
CA LYS A 64 -32.58 -7.30 -1.60
C LYS A 64 -31.93 -7.48 -2.97
N GLY A 65 -32.56 -6.99 -4.04
CA GLY A 65 -32.01 -7.04 -5.39
C GLY A 65 -30.69 -6.28 -5.50
N THR A 66 -30.63 -5.06 -4.98
CA THR A 66 -29.42 -4.22 -4.97
C THR A 66 -28.31 -4.83 -4.11
N TYR A 67 -28.64 -5.31 -2.91
CA TYR A 67 -27.69 -5.95 -2.00
C TYR A 67 -27.04 -7.19 -2.64
N ASN A 68 -27.87 -8.06 -3.24
CA ASN A 68 -27.39 -9.28 -3.87
C ASN A 68 -26.59 -9.01 -5.16
N LEU A 69 -26.99 -7.97 -5.91
CA LEU A 69 -26.22 -7.50 -7.07
C LEU A 69 -24.82 -7.05 -6.65
N GLY A 70 -24.72 -6.26 -5.57
CA GLY A 70 -23.44 -5.85 -5.00
C GLY A 70 -22.55 -7.05 -4.65
N GLY A 71 -23.14 -8.10 -4.10
CA GLY A 71 -22.41 -9.33 -3.77
C GLY A 71 -21.87 -10.05 -5.01
N ALA A 72 -22.69 -10.19 -6.06
CA ALA A 72 -22.25 -10.80 -7.32
C ALA A 72 -21.14 -10.01 -8.02
N ILE A 73 -21.21 -8.67 -7.96
CA ILE A 73 -20.20 -7.78 -8.55
C ILE A 73 -18.90 -7.82 -7.73
N TYR A 74 -19.01 -7.87 -6.39
CA TYR A 74 -17.86 -8.03 -5.50
C TYR A 74 -17.11 -9.34 -5.79
N GLN A 75 -17.82 -10.46 -5.98
CA GLN A 75 -17.20 -11.75 -6.30
C GLN A 75 -16.56 -11.78 -7.71
N GLN A 76 -16.93 -10.84 -8.57
CA GLN A 76 -16.28 -10.62 -9.87
C GLN A 76 -15.13 -9.62 -9.79
N GLU A 77 -14.69 -9.25 -8.57
CA GLU A 77 -13.58 -8.32 -8.31
C GLU A 77 -13.81 -6.91 -8.89
N SER A 78 -15.04 -6.57 -9.23
CA SER A 78 -15.44 -5.25 -9.73
C SER A 78 -15.76 -4.35 -8.52
N PHE A 79 -14.74 -4.05 -7.72
CA PHE A 79 -14.91 -3.49 -6.38
C PHE A 79 -15.50 -2.07 -6.38
N GLU A 80 -15.18 -1.22 -7.35
CA GLU A 80 -15.74 0.13 -7.46
C GLU A 80 -17.26 0.10 -7.63
N ASP A 81 -17.77 -0.77 -8.50
CA ASP A 81 -19.20 -0.92 -8.75
C ASP A 81 -19.92 -1.52 -7.53
N ALA A 82 -19.28 -2.49 -6.86
CA ALA A 82 -19.82 -3.06 -5.62
C ALA A 82 -19.88 -2.00 -4.50
N ALA A 83 -18.84 -1.17 -4.36
CA ALA A 83 -18.79 -0.10 -3.37
C ALA A 83 -19.91 0.92 -3.61
N ASN A 84 -20.15 1.30 -4.86
CA ASN A 84 -21.25 2.21 -5.23
C ASN A 84 -22.63 1.63 -4.85
N LEU A 85 -22.86 0.34 -5.13
CA LEU A 85 -24.12 -0.32 -4.79
C LEU A 85 -24.32 -0.42 -3.27
N TYR A 86 -23.30 -0.83 -2.52
CA TYR A 86 -23.41 -0.94 -1.06
C TYR A 86 -23.50 0.43 -0.39
N GLY A 87 -22.76 1.43 -0.87
CA GLY A 87 -22.82 2.81 -0.37
C GLY A 87 -24.20 3.44 -0.58
N SER A 88 -24.74 3.37 -1.80
CA SER A 88 -26.08 3.89 -2.09
C SER A 88 -27.17 3.19 -1.26
N LEU A 89 -27.02 1.89 -1.00
CA LEU A 89 -27.93 1.14 -0.14
C LEU A 89 -27.82 1.59 1.32
N ALA A 90 -26.60 1.75 1.83
CA ALA A 90 -26.34 2.18 3.21
C ALA A 90 -26.90 3.59 3.51
N GLU A 91 -26.93 4.48 2.51
CA GLU A 91 -27.50 5.82 2.59
C GLU A 91 -29.03 5.87 2.41
N SER A 92 -29.63 4.78 1.91
CA SER A 92 -31.07 4.72 1.64
C SER A 92 -31.93 4.60 2.91
N ASN A 93 -33.23 4.83 2.77
CA ASN A 93 -34.20 4.68 3.85
C ASN A 93 -34.58 3.19 4.06
N ILE A 94 -33.66 2.42 4.65
CA ILE A 94 -33.80 0.99 4.98
C ILE A 94 -33.61 0.76 6.48
N SER A 95 -33.87 -0.45 6.96
CA SER A 95 -33.77 -0.76 8.39
C SER A 95 -32.33 -0.62 8.90
N PRO A 96 -32.11 -0.35 10.21
CA PRO A 96 -30.77 -0.30 10.78
C PRO A 96 -29.96 -1.56 10.51
N GLU A 97 -30.57 -2.75 10.55
CA GLU A 97 -29.85 -3.98 10.28
C GLU A 97 -29.41 -4.10 8.81
N GLU A 98 -30.23 -3.66 7.86
CA GLU A 98 -29.84 -3.63 6.45
C GLU A 98 -28.75 -2.56 6.20
N LYS A 99 -28.80 -1.42 6.89
CA LYS A 99 -27.71 -0.43 6.88
C LYS A 99 -26.43 -1.04 7.42
N ALA A 100 -26.48 -1.76 8.54
CA ALA A 100 -25.33 -2.42 9.13
C ALA A 100 -24.66 -3.38 8.13
N LYS A 101 -25.44 -4.26 7.50
CA LYS A 101 -24.95 -5.21 6.49
C LYS A 101 -24.37 -4.50 5.25
N SER A 102 -25.00 -3.41 4.81
CA SER A 102 -24.53 -2.63 3.65
C SER A 102 -23.20 -1.93 3.95
N PHE A 103 -23.09 -1.28 5.12
CA PHE A 103 -21.84 -0.66 5.57
C PHE A 103 -20.72 -1.70 5.82
N HIS A 104 -21.07 -2.89 6.33
CA HIS A 104 -20.11 -3.99 6.49
C HIS A 104 -19.52 -4.41 5.14
N ASN A 105 -20.37 -4.69 4.15
CA ASN A 105 -19.89 -5.10 2.82
C ASN A 105 -19.19 -3.97 2.07
N LEU A 106 -19.62 -2.71 2.27
CA LEU A 106 -18.87 -1.56 1.77
C LEU A 106 -17.46 -1.53 2.36
N GLY A 107 -17.32 -1.74 3.68
CA GLY A 107 -16.03 -1.87 4.34
C GLY A 107 -15.18 -3.00 3.75
N ASN A 108 -15.75 -4.20 3.54
CA ASN A 108 -15.04 -5.32 2.93
C ASN A 108 -14.60 -4.99 1.50
N THR A 109 -15.44 -4.30 0.73
CA THR A 109 -15.12 -3.87 -0.64
C THR A 109 -13.96 -2.88 -0.66
N LEU A 110 -14.00 -1.86 0.21
CA LEU A 110 -12.95 -0.86 0.36
C LEU A 110 -11.63 -1.48 0.87
N MET A 111 -11.69 -2.54 1.69
CA MET A 111 -10.50 -3.30 2.08
C MET A 111 -9.79 -3.93 0.88
N ASN A 112 -10.53 -4.51 -0.07
CA ASN A 112 -9.94 -5.08 -1.28
C ASN A 112 -9.32 -4.00 -2.18
N MET A 113 -9.91 -2.81 -2.19
CA MET A 113 -9.36 -1.63 -2.87
C MET A 113 -8.19 -0.98 -2.11
N GLN A 114 -7.79 -1.53 -0.95
CA GLN A 114 -6.77 -0.97 -0.06
C GLN A 114 -7.06 0.46 0.42
N GLN A 115 -8.33 0.86 0.40
CA GLN A 115 -8.81 2.15 0.91
C GLN A 115 -9.13 2.01 2.40
N PHE A 116 -8.10 1.76 3.21
CA PHE A 116 -8.25 1.35 4.61
C PHE A 116 -8.94 2.39 5.48
N ASP A 117 -8.68 3.68 5.30
CA ASP A 117 -9.37 4.77 6.02
C ASP A 117 -10.89 4.75 5.79
N ALA A 118 -11.31 4.62 4.53
CA ALA A 118 -12.72 4.58 4.16
C ALA A 118 -13.39 3.27 4.64
N ALA A 119 -12.65 2.15 4.62
CA ALA A 119 -13.12 0.88 5.16
C ALA A 119 -13.38 0.98 6.68
N ILE A 120 -12.47 1.61 7.43
CA ILE A 120 -12.61 1.86 8.87
C ILE A 120 -13.90 2.64 9.18
N GLU A 121 -14.16 3.74 8.45
CA GLU A 121 -15.39 4.52 8.67
C GLU A 121 -16.65 3.73 8.30
N SER A 122 -16.59 2.90 7.25
CA SER A 122 -17.69 2.01 6.87
C SER A 122 -17.98 0.99 7.97
N TYR A 123 -16.98 0.30 8.51
CA TYR A 123 -17.18 -0.63 9.63
C TYR A 123 -17.67 0.06 10.90
N LYS A 124 -17.21 1.27 11.20
CA LYS A 124 -17.72 2.07 12.33
C LYS A 124 -19.20 2.39 12.13
N ASN A 125 -19.62 2.76 10.93
CA ASN A 125 -21.04 2.97 10.61
C ASN A 125 -21.86 1.67 10.70
N ALA A 126 -21.31 0.53 10.28
CA ALA A 126 -21.96 -0.75 10.47
C ALA A 126 -22.21 -1.04 11.95
N LEU A 127 -21.20 -0.86 12.81
CA LEU A 127 -21.29 -1.09 14.26
C LEU A 127 -22.19 -0.07 14.99
N ARG A 128 -22.34 1.15 14.46
CA ARG A 128 -23.35 2.10 14.97
C ARG A 128 -24.77 1.58 14.80
N ASN A 129 -25.03 0.81 13.73
CA ASN A 129 -26.34 0.25 13.43
C ASN A 129 -26.53 -1.16 14.02
N ASN A 130 -25.46 -1.95 14.13
CA ASN A 130 -25.45 -3.25 14.80
C ASN A 130 -24.18 -3.42 15.68
N PRO A 131 -24.22 -3.00 16.96
CA PRO A 131 -23.08 -3.10 17.86
C PRO A 131 -22.65 -4.53 18.22
N GLY A 132 -23.52 -5.52 17.95
CA GLY A 132 -23.29 -6.93 18.27
C GLY A 132 -22.51 -7.70 17.21
N ASP A 133 -22.24 -7.09 16.06
CA ASP A 133 -21.56 -7.75 14.94
C ASP A 133 -20.07 -7.95 15.23
N MET A 134 -19.71 -9.19 15.60
CA MET A 134 -18.34 -9.56 15.94
C MET A 134 -17.44 -9.65 14.70
N GLU A 135 -17.99 -10.01 13.54
CA GLU A 135 -17.24 -10.07 12.29
C GLU A 135 -16.82 -8.65 11.87
N THR A 136 -17.76 -7.70 11.92
CA THR A 136 -17.45 -6.30 11.66
C THR A 136 -16.40 -5.74 12.63
N LYS A 137 -16.45 -6.09 13.92
CA LYS A 137 -15.40 -5.67 14.89
C LYS A 137 -14.03 -6.21 14.51
N TYR A 138 -13.95 -7.48 14.14
CA TYR A 138 -12.70 -8.08 13.70
C TYR A 138 -12.16 -7.39 12.43
N ASN A 139 -13.03 -7.15 11.44
CA ASN A 139 -12.64 -6.50 10.19
C ASN A 139 -12.22 -5.04 10.42
N LEU A 140 -12.83 -4.32 11.37
CA LEU A 140 -12.42 -2.98 11.77
C LEU A 140 -10.99 -2.97 12.34
N GLU A 141 -10.67 -3.88 13.26
CA GLU A 141 -9.32 -3.95 13.84
C GLU A 141 -8.29 -4.39 12.79
N TYR A 142 -8.67 -5.29 11.88
CA TYR A 142 -7.82 -5.66 10.75
C TYR A 142 -7.56 -4.46 9.82
N ALA A 143 -8.59 -3.67 9.49
CA ALA A 143 -8.46 -2.47 8.66
C ALA A 143 -7.51 -1.43 9.29
N LYS A 144 -7.61 -1.18 10.60
CA LYS A 144 -6.69 -0.29 11.33
C LYS A 144 -5.25 -0.77 11.25
N LYS A 145 -5.02 -2.08 11.40
CA LYS A 145 -3.68 -2.67 11.28
C LYS A 145 -3.11 -2.50 9.87
N MET A 146 -3.93 -2.70 8.83
CA MET A 146 -3.51 -2.51 7.45
C MET A 146 -3.16 -1.04 7.16
N LEU A 147 -3.96 -0.10 7.65
CA LEU A 147 -3.66 1.33 7.56
C LEU A 147 -2.33 1.68 8.23
N GLN A 148 -2.10 1.19 9.45
CA GLN A 148 -0.84 1.43 10.17
C GLN A 148 0.37 0.88 9.40
N GLN A 149 0.25 -0.31 8.81
CA GLN A 149 1.31 -0.90 7.99
C GLN A 149 1.57 -0.09 6.72
N GLN A 150 0.52 0.43 6.08
CA GLN A 150 0.65 1.30 4.91
C GLN A 150 1.37 2.60 5.25
N GLN A 151 1.05 3.23 6.39
CA GLN A 151 1.73 4.43 6.87
C GLN A 151 3.21 4.18 7.17
N GLN A 152 3.54 3.09 7.85
CA GLN A 152 4.94 2.71 8.15
C GLN A 152 5.77 2.48 6.88
N GLN A 153 5.18 1.85 5.86
CA GLN A 153 5.85 1.67 4.57
C GLN A 153 6.10 3.00 3.86
N GLN A 154 5.16 3.95 3.95
CA GLN A 154 5.33 5.28 3.36
C GLN A 154 6.43 6.08 4.07
N GLU A 155 6.49 6.04 5.41
CA GLU A 155 7.55 6.68 6.20
C GLU A 155 8.92 6.08 5.87
N GLN A 156 9.02 4.76 5.79
CA GLN A 156 10.28 4.09 5.45
C GLN A 156 10.75 4.45 4.03
N ASN A 157 9.84 4.49 3.06
CA ASN A 157 10.17 4.89 1.69
C ASN A 157 10.65 6.36 1.61
N GLN A 158 10.05 7.26 2.40
CA GLN A 158 10.50 8.65 2.49
C GLN A 158 11.89 8.76 3.12
N GLU A 159 12.16 8.03 4.21
CA GLU A 159 13.49 8.01 4.82
C GLU A 159 14.57 7.48 3.88
N ASP A 160 14.26 6.47 3.07
CA ASP A 160 15.20 5.90 2.10
C ASP A 160 15.45 6.86 0.93
N GLN A 161 14.43 7.60 0.50
CA GLN A 161 14.56 8.65 -0.51
C GLN A 161 15.41 9.83 0.01
N ASP A 162 15.17 10.29 1.25
CA ASP A 162 15.98 11.35 1.89
C ASP A 162 17.45 10.94 2.06
N LYS A 163 17.73 9.64 2.28
CA LYS A 163 19.10 9.11 2.34
C LYS A 163 19.76 9.05 0.96
N GLN A 164 19.00 8.78 -0.10
CA GLN A 164 19.52 8.83 -1.47
C GLN A 164 19.87 10.26 -1.87
N ASP A 165 18.99 11.22 -1.64
CA ASP A 165 19.22 12.64 -1.97
C ASP A 165 20.44 13.19 -1.20
N LYS A 166 20.58 12.88 0.09
CA LYS A 166 21.77 13.25 0.88
C LYS A 166 23.07 12.62 0.40
N ASN A 167 23.01 11.44 -0.23
CA ASN A 167 24.19 10.79 -0.78
C ASN A 167 24.57 11.35 -2.16
N GLU A 168 23.60 11.83 -2.95
CA GLU A 168 23.88 12.56 -4.18
C GLU A 168 24.51 13.93 -3.88
N ASP A 169 23.95 14.68 -2.92
CA ASP A 169 24.52 15.97 -2.49
C ASP A 169 25.97 15.84 -1.97
N LYS A 170 26.27 14.75 -1.25
CA LYS A 170 27.63 14.47 -0.78
C LYS A 170 28.60 14.13 -1.91
N LYS A 171 28.15 13.39 -2.93
CA LYS A 171 28.98 13.10 -4.11
C LYS A 171 29.30 14.37 -4.89
N ASP A 172 28.34 15.27 -5.03
CA ASP A 172 28.54 16.55 -5.71
C ASP A 172 29.48 17.48 -4.91
N GLN A 173 29.42 17.45 -3.58
CA GLN A 173 30.37 18.18 -2.74
C GLN A 173 31.79 17.59 -2.78
N GLU A 174 31.93 16.26 -2.78
CA GLU A 174 33.23 15.59 -2.93
C GLU A 174 33.86 15.89 -4.30
N GLN A 175 33.07 15.89 -5.38
CA GLN A 175 33.56 16.28 -6.71
C GLN A 175 34.02 17.74 -6.75
N LYS A 176 33.29 18.66 -6.11
CA LYS A 176 33.70 20.08 -6.03
C LYS A 176 34.97 20.28 -5.21
N GLN A 177 35.15 19.55 -4.10
CA GLN A 177 36.38 19.62 -3.31
C GLN A 177 37.59 19.04 -4.04
N ASP A 178 37.43 17.94 -4.79
CA ASP A 178 38.52 17.37 -5.59
C ASP A 178 38.92 18.30 -6.75
N GLN A 179 37.97 19.05 -7.30
CA GLN A 179 38.24 20.03 -8.34
C GLN A 179 39.00 21.25 -7.77
N GLN A 180 38.58 21.77 -6.61
CA GLN A 180 39.32 22.84 -5.92
C GLN A 180 40.73 22.45 -5.51
N LYS A 181 40.94 21.22 -5.03
CA LYS A 181 42.29 20.73 -4.68
C LYS A 181 43.20 20.58 -5.92
N LYS A 182 42.63 20.24 -7.08
CA LYS A 182 43.39 20.22 -8.34
C LYS A 182 43.79 21.63 -8.75
N ASP A 183 42.87 22.59 -8.67
CA ASP A 183 43.16 23.97 -9.03
C ASP A 183 44.21 24.60 -8.10
N GLU A 184 44.15 24.34 -6.79
CA GLU A 184 45.17 24.78 -5.82
C GLU A 184 46.54 24.12 -6.06
N GLN A 185 46.58 22.84 -6.45
CA GLN A 185 47.85 22.17 -6.80
C GLN A 185 48.46 22.72 -8.09
N ASP A 186 47.64 23.09 -9.07
CA ASP A 186 48.11 23.69 -10.32
C ASP A 186 48.59 25.14 -10.11
N GLU A 187 47.97 25.91 -9.20
CA GLU A 187 48.49 27.22 -8.78
C GLU A 187 49.81 27.12 -8.00
N GLN A 188 49.93 26.18 -7.07
CA GLN A 188 51.18 25.96 -6.34
C GLN A 188 52.32 25.50 -7.25
N LYS A 189 52.03 24.68 -8.26
CA LYS A 189 53.01 24.32 -9.29
C LYS A 189 53.47 25.54 -10.08
N LYS A 190 52.54 26.40 -10.51
CA LYS A 190 52.89 27.63 -11.24
C LYS A 190 53.73 28.60 -10.40
N GLU A 191 53.44 28.72 -9.09
CA GLU A 191 54.28 29.53 -8.19
C GLU A 191 55.66 28.90 -7.95
N GLN A 192 55.75 27.57 -7.88
CA GLN A 192 57.05 26.87 -7.79
C GLN A 192 57.87 27.02 -9.07
N ASP A 193 57.25 26.91 -10.22
CA ASP A 193 57.90 27.09 -11.52
C ASP A 193 58.39 28.55 -11.68
N GLN A 194 57.61 29.55 -11.26
CA GLN A 194 58.03 30.95 -11.25
C GLN A 194 59.18 31.24 -10.26
N LYS A 195 59.19 30.59 -9.09
CA LYS A 195 60.31 30.70 -8.14
C LYS A 195 61.56 29.99 -8.65
N GLN A 196 61.42 28.89 -9.38
CA GLN A 196 62.54 28.21 -10.05
C GLN A 196 63.09 29.02 -11.22
N GLU A 197 62.25 29.72 -12.00
CA GLU A 197 62.72 30.66 -13.02
C GLU A 197 63.45 31.87 -12.40
N GLN A 198 62.95 32.43 -11.29
CA GLN A 198 63.64 33.52 -10.59
C GLN A 198 64.95 33.08 -9.91
N GLU A 199 65.02 31.85 -9.41
CA GLU A 199 66.27 31.27 -8.89
C GLU A 199 67.25 30.85 -10.02
N GLN A 200 66.75 30.54 -11.22
CA GLN A 200 67.59 30.32 -12.40
C GLN A 200 68.18 31.63 -12.92
N ASP A 201 67.41 32.72 -12.95
CA ASP A 201 67.91 34.05 -13.35
C ASP A 201 68.93 34.61 -12.35
N GLN A 202 68.76 34.38 -11.03
CA GLN A 202 69.77 34.78 -10.03
C GLN A 202 71.02 33.90 -10.03
N LYS A 203 70.95 32.67 -10.56
CA LYS A 203 72.12 31.79 -10.73
C LYS A 203 72.81 31.92 -12.08
N GLN A 204 72.26 32.72 -12.99
CA GLN A 204 72.91 33.00 -14.28
C GLN A 204 73.86 34.20 -14.23
N ASP A 205 73.88 34.96 -13.13
CA ASP A 205 74.76 36.13 -12.92
C ASP A 205 75.99 35.85 -12.02
N GLN A 206 76.15 34.62 -11.52
CA GLN A 206 77.37 34.18 -10.87
C GLN A 206 77.82 32.82 -11.41
N GLN A 207 78.99 32.85 -12.05
CA GLN A 207 79.86 31.73 -12.43
C GLN A 207 79.65 31.12 -13.81
N GLN A 208 80.05 31.94 -14.79
CA GLN A 208 80.98 31.50 -15.83
C GLN A 208 82.32 31.10 -15.18
N GLN A 209 82.41 29.94 -14.53
CA GLN A 209 83.69 29.25 -14.32
C GLN A 209 83.50 27.80 -13.87
N ASN A 210 84.15 26.92 -14.65
CA ASN A 210 84.57 25.55 -14.38
C ASN A 210 83.56 24.39 -14.56
N GLN A 211 83.72 23.75 -15.72
CA GLN A 211 83.72 22.30 -15.91
C GLN A 211 84.56 21.62 -14.81
N ASP A 212 84.05 20.62 -14.11
CA ASP A 212 84.14 19.20 -14.50
C ASP A 212 83.56 18.27 -13.40
N GLN A 213 83.01 17.14 -13.85
CA GLN A 213 82.72 15.89 -13.11
C GLN A 213 81.64 15.84 -12.01
N GLN A 214 80.50 15.24 -12.37
CA GLN A 214 80.12 13.84 -12.08
C GLN A 214 78.61 13.65 -11.90
N GLN A 215 78.10 12.68 -12.66
CA GLN A 215 76.71 12.27 -12.79
C GLN A 215 76.15 11.68 -11.49
N GLN A 216 75.04 12.30 -11.06
CA GLN A 216 73.75 11.67 -10.80
C GLN A 216 73.73 10.30 -10.09
N GLN A 217 73.57 10.35 -8.76
CA GLN A 217 72.59 9.52 -8.08
C GLN A 217 71.21 10.17 -8.23
N GLN A 218 70.32 9.56 -9.00
CA GLN A 218 68.87 9.80 -8.91
C GLN A 218 68.11 8.51 -9.22
N GLN A 219 67.33 8.05 -8.24
CA GLN A 219 65.97 7.52 -8.37
C GLN A 219 65.40 7.38 -6.94
N GLN A 220 64.62 8.35 -6.47
CA GLN A 220 63.15 8.42 -6.55
C GLN A 220 62.43 7.41 -5.65
N GLN A 221 62.00 7.88 -4.47
CA GLN A 221 60.89 7.29 -3.70
C GLN A 221 59.56 7.78 -4.29
N GLN A 222 58.87 6.89 -5.00
CA GLN A 222 57.42 6.94 -5.15
C GLN A 222 56.78 6.67 -3.78
N LYS A 223 55.79 7.50 -3.38
CA LYS A 223 54.91 7.22 -2.23
C LYS A 223 54.13 5.92 -2.49
N GLN A 224 54.63 4.81 -1.95
CA GLN A 224 53.93 3.53 -1.90
C GLN A 224 52.94 3.54 -0.72
N ILE A 225 51.68 3.16 -0.97
CA ILE A 225 50.80 2.61 0.08
C ILE A 225 51.57 1.43 0.68
N SER A 226 51.77 1.43 2.00
CA SER A 226 52.57 0.39 2.64
C SER A 226 51.88 -0.96 2.43
N LYS A 227 52.69 -2.02 2.26
CA LYS A 227 52.17 -3.40 2.10
C LYS A 227 51.25 -3.79 3.27
N GLU A 228 51.51 -3.25 4.45
CA GLU A 228 50.71 -3.43 5.67
C GLU A 228 49.33 -2.75 5.59
N ASP A 229 49.22 -1.62 4.90
CA ASP A 229 47.91 -0.96 4.67
C ASP A 229 47.04 -1.75 3.70
N ALA A 230 47.65 -2.29 2.64
CA ALA A 230 46.96 -3.16 1.69
C ALA A 230 46.50 -4.48 2.35
N GLU A 231 47.32 -5.07 3.22
CA GLU A 231 46.98 -6.28 3.97
C GLU A 231 45.85 -6.02 4.98
N ARG A 232 45.88 -4.89 5.70
CA ARG A 232 44.78 -4.48 6.59
C ARG A 232 43.47 -4.30 5.85
N MET A 233 43.50 -3.65 4.69
CA MET A 233 42.31 -3.44 3.86
C MET A 233 41.75 -4.78 3.33
N LEU A 234 42.63 -5.69 2.90
CA LEU A 234 42.22 -7.03 2.44
C LEU A 234 41.61 -7.86 3.57
N GLN A 235 42.13 -7.75 4.79
CA GLN A 235 41.61 -8.46 5.95
C GLN A 235 40.23 -7.92 6.37
N ALA A 236 40.04 -6.60 6.35
CA ALA A 236 38.75 -5.96 6.61
C ALA A 236 37.68 -6.38 5.58
N LEU A 237 38.05 -6.49 4.30
CA LEU A 237 37.14 -6.96 3.24
C LEU A 237 36.73 -8.43 3.44
N LYS A 238 37.69 -9.32 3.75
CA LYS A 238 37.42 -10.74 4.01
C LYS A 238 36.49 -10.96 5.21
N GLU A 239 36.62 -10.17 6.26
CA GLU A 239 35.74 -10.26 7.44
C GLU A 239 34.32 -9.80 7.13
N ASN A 240 34.17 -8.72 6.36
CA ASN A 240 32.85 -8.24 5.94
C ASN A 240 32.13 -9.23 5.02
N GLU A 241 32.86 -9.87 4.10
CA GLU A 241 32.31 -10.91 3.23
C GLU A 241 31.82 -12.11 4.06
N LYS A 242 32.65 -12.59 5.00
CA LYS A 242 32.30 -13.71 5.88
C LYS A 242 31.04 -13.42 6.71
N LYS A 243 30.94 -12.24 7.32
CA LYS A 243 29.74 -11.83 8.09
C LYS A 243 28.49 -11.77 7.21
N THR A 244 28.64 -11.30 5.97
CA THR A 244 27.53 -11.21 5.00
C THR A 244 27.06 -12.60 4.59
N LEU A 245 27.98 -13.53 4.33
CA LEU A 245 27.66 -14.92 3.99
C LEU A 245 26.99 -15.67 5.15
N GLU A 246 27.45 -15.46 6.40
CA GLU A 246 26.81 -16.05 7.58
C GLU A 246 25.37 -15.56 7.75
N LYS A 247 25.12 -14.26 7.58
CA LYS A 247 23.76 -13.69 7.62
C LYS A 247 22.86 -14.29 6.54
N LEU A 248 23.34 -14.36 5.30
CA LEU A 248 22.61 -14.98 4.19
C LEU A 248 22.30 -16.47 4.44
N LYS A 249 23.25 -17.21 5.02
CA LYS A 249 23.07 -18.62 5.37
C LYS A 249 22.03 -18.78 6.49
N LEU A 250 22.08 -17.92 7.50
CA LEU A 250 21.09 -17.87 8.60
C LEU A 250 19.68 -17.54 8.08
N GLU A 251 19.54 -16.58 7.17
CA GLU A 251 18.25 -16.25 6.55
C GLU A 251 17.71 -17.41 5.70
N LYS A 252 18.57 -18.01 4.86
CA LYS A 252 18.16 -19.19 4.06
C LYS A 252 17.71 -20.35 4.95
N MET A 253 18.37 -20.60 6.08
CA MET A 253 17.95 -21.63 7.05
C MET A 253 16.64 -21.27 7.76
N LYS A 254 16.41 -20.00 8.11
CA LYS A 254 15.14 -19.53 8.70
C LYS A 254 13.98 -19.68 7.70
N ASN A 255 14.20 -19.32 6.44
CA ASN A 255 13.20 -19.46 5.39
C ASN A 255 12.94 -20.94 5.04
N ALA A 256 13.97 -21.79 5.00
CA ALA A 256 13.81 -23.23 4.79
C ALA A 256 13.09 -23.94 5.96
N ARG A 257 13.26 -23.47 7.22
CA ARG A 257 12.48 -23.95 8.37
C ARG A 257 11.01 -23.53 8.26
N ARG A 258 10.71 -22.28 7.91
CA ARG A 258 9.32 -21.82 7.69
C ARG A 258 8.58 -22.66 6.66
N VAL A 259 9.22 -22.96 5.52
CA VAL A 259 8.62 -23.77 4.44
C VAL A 259 8.35 -25.23 4.86
N LYS A 260 9.11 -25.79 5.82
CA LYS A 260 8.94 -27.19 6.27
C LYS A 260 7.92 -27.37 7.40
N THR A 261 7.34 -26.28 7.92
CA THR A 261 6.37 -26.33 9.04
C THR A 261 4.91 -26.21 8.59
N GLU A 262 4.66 -26.03 7.28
CA GLU A 262 3.33 -26.03 6.67
C GLU A 262 3.06 -27.37 5.95
N LYS A 263 2.96 -28.46 6.73
CA LYS A 263 2.16 -29.65 6.40
C LYS A 263 2.17 -30.60 7.59
N ASP A 264 1.10 -30.56 8.37
CA ASP A 264 0.39 -31.74 8.87
C ASP A 264 -0.78 -31.29 9.74
N TRP A 265 -1.86 -30.89 9.06
CA TRP A 265 -3.25 -31.31 9.32
C TRP A 265 -4.12 -30.86 8.14
#